data_AF-A0A1C3MXK6-F1
#
_entry.id   AF-A0A1C3MXK6-F1
#
_cell.length_a   1.000
_cell.length_b   1.000
_cell.length_c   1.000
_cell.angle_alpha   90.00
_cell.angle_beta   90.00
_cell.angle_gamma   90.00
#
_symmetry.space_group_name_H-M   'P 1'
#
loop_
_entity.id
_entity.type
_entity.pdbx_description
1 polymer ?
#
loop_
_entity_poly.entity_id
_entity_poly.type
_entity_poly.pdbx_seq_one_letter_code
_entity_poly.pdbx_strand_id
1 'polypeptide(L)'
;MPPKRIRIDETYLRAIQTRLTQLRSQVASVRAGVNPRDPGHPHGGPLASLTVRAGTDKFTTGVSVKTRIAAMGTQADQRLTGYSQKLSTTTQGISRVIDSSDSAEKTNTSLANGAQNNPS
;
A
#
# COMPACT_ATOMS: atom_id res chain seq x y z
N MET A 1 -9.28 -14.23 -38.80
CA MET A 1 -9.70 -13.34 -37.69
C MET A 1 -8.54 -12.40 -37.38
N PRO A 2 -8.74 -11.08 -37.29
CA PRO A 2 -7.69 -10.18 -36.83
C PRO A 2 -7.32 -10.50 -35.36
N PRO A 3 -6.04 -10.40 -34.97
CA PRO A 3 -5.61 -10.69 -33.61
C PRO A 3 -6.28 -9.73 -32.63
N LYS A 4 -6.80 -10.28 -31.51
CA LYS A 4 -7.34 -9.47 -30.41
C LYS A 4 -6.21 -8.60 -29.86
N ARG A 5 -6.29 -7.28 -30.07
CA ARG A 5 -5.38 -6.31 -29.50
C ARG A 5 -5.79 -6.05 -28.05
N ILE A 6 -5.01 -6.54 -27.10
CA ILE A 6 -5.10 -6.10 -25.70
C ILE A 6 -4.50 -4.70 -25.65
N ARG A 7 -5.29 -3.71 -25.24
CA ARG A 7 -4.84 -2.32 -25.08
C ARG A 7 -4.87 -2.01 -23.59
N ILE A 8 -3.71 -1.75 -23.01
CA ILE A 8 -3.57 -1.42 -21.59
C ILE A 8 -3.68 0.10 -21.46
N ASP A 9 -4.54 0.57 -20.56
CA ASP A 9 -4.60 1.99 -20.20
C ASP A 9 -3.51 2.28 -19.15
N GLU A 10 -2.30 2.54 -19.63
CA GLU A 10 -1.16 2.81 -18.77
C GLU A 10 -1.33 4.07 -17.93
N THR A 11 -2.04 5.08 -18.45
CA THR A 11 -2.31 6.33 -17.71
C THR A 11 -3.17 6.04 -16.49
N TYR A 12 -4.23 5.25 -16.68
CA TYR A 12 -5.09 4.81 -15.59
C TYR A 12 -4.33 3.94 -14.57
N LEU A 13 -3.50 2.99 -15.03
CA LEU A 13 -2.70 2.14 -14.14
C LEU A 13 -1.68 2.94 -13.33
N ARG A 14 -1.01 3.93 -13.94
CA ARG A 14 -0.10 4.84 -13.23
C ARG A 14 -0.85 5.69 -12.18
N ALA A 15 -2.06 6.17 -12.51
CA ALA A 15 -2.89 6.89 -11.54
C ALA A 15 -3.29 6.02 -10.33
N ILE A 16 -3.62 4.74 -10.55
CA ILE A 16 -3.88 3.78 -9.46
C ILE A 16 -2.62 3.58 -8.62
N GLN A 17 -1.46 3.37 -9.24
CA GLN A 17 -0.18 3.19 -8.56
C GLN A 17 0.15 4.37 -7.63
N THR A 18 -0.05 5.60 -8.11
CA THR A 18 0.14 6.80 -7.29
C THR A 18 -0.79 6.80 -6.07
N ARG A 19 -2.08 6.48 -6.25
CA ARG A 19 -3.05 6.41 -5.15
C ARG A 19 -2.69 5.33 -4.13
N LEU A 20 -2.26 4.15 -4.56
CA LEU A 20 -1.84 3.07 -3.67
C LEU A 20 -0.60 3.45 -2.85
N THR A 21 0.35 4.15 -3.47
CA THR A 21 1.54 4.69 -2.78
C THR A 21 1.15 5.72 -1.72
N GLN A 22 0.23 6.63 -2.05
CA GLN A 22 -0.30 7.62 -1.09
C GLN A 22 -1.01 6.95 0.09
N LEU A 23 -1.88 5.97 -0.17
CA LEU A 23 -2.55 5.20 0.88
C LEU A 23 -1.55 4.49 1.79
N ARG A 24 -0.49 3.90 1.22
CA ARG A 24 0.57 3.26 2.00
C ARG A 24 1.29 4.26 2.90
N SER A 25 1.57 5.46 2.40
CA SER A 25 2.16 6.54 3.20
C SER A 25 1.26 6.95 4.35
N GLN A 26 -0.05 7.10 4.11
CA GLN A 26 -1.03 7.40 5.16
C GLN A 26 -1.09 6.31 6.23
N VAL A 27 -1.07 5.02 5.83
CA VAL A 27 -1.00 3.90 6.79
C VAL A 27 0.27 3.99 7.64
N ALA A 28 1.42 4.31 7.04
CA ALA A 28 2.67 4.48 7.77
C ALA A 28 2.59 5.65 8.78
N SER A 29 2.03 6.79 8.37
CA SER A 29 1.81 7.95 9.25
C SER A 29 0.91 7.61 10.44
N VAL A 30 -0.22 6.93 10.21
CA VAL A 30 -1.12 6.49 11.29
C VAL A 30 -0.41 5.55 12.26
N ARG A 31 0.39 4.60 11.75
CA ARG A 31 1.19 3.70 12.61
C ARG A 31 2.22 4.44 13.46
N ALA A 32 2.76 5.55 12.94
CA ALA A 32 3.66 6.43 13.68
C ALA A 32 2.94 7.32 14.72
N GLY A 33 1.60 7.24 14.82
CA GLY A 33 0.80 8.03 15.76
C GLY A 33 0.33 9.39 15.21
N VAL A 34 0.47 9.61 13.90
CA VAL A 34 -0.02 10.85 13.25
C VAL A 34 -1.55 10.82 13.15
N ASN A 35 -2.18 11.92 13.55
CA ASN A 35 -3.60 12.15 13.31
C ASN A 35 -3.81 12.63 11.86
N PRO A 36 -4.53 11.90 11.00
CA PRO A 36 -4.76 12.32 9.61
C PRO A 36 -5.58 13.62 9.49
N ARG A 37 -6.35 13.98 10.52
CA ARG A 37 -7.16 15.20 10.58
C ARG A 37 -6.42 16.38 11.20
N ASP A 38 -5.24 16.14 11.75
CA ASP A 38 -4.36 17.18 12.30
C ASP A 38 -2.88 16.79 12.09
N PRO A 39 -2.37 16.91 10.86
CA PRO A 39 -1.03 16.45 10.51
C PRO A 39 0.09 17.28 11.16
N GLY A 40 -0.23 18.51 11.60
CA GLY A 40 0.72 19.45 12.21
C GLY A 40 1.01 19.16 13.68
N HIS A 41 0.19 18.33 14.32
CA HIS A 41 0.33 17.96 15.73
C HIS A 41 0.31 16.43 15.87
N PRO A 42 1.46 15.76 15.98
CA PRO A 42 1.49 14.34 16.28
C PRO A 42 0.96 14.09 17.70
N HIS A 43 -0.33 13.73 17.79
CA HIS A 43 -1.04 13.53 19.05
C HIS A 43 -0.81 12.15 19.69
N GLY A 44 0.06 11.30 19.14
CA GLY A 44 0.23 9.94 19.62
C GLY A 44 1.59 9.32 19.35
N GLY A 45 1.91 8.29 20.13
CA GLY A 45 2.94 7.31 19.80
C GLY A 45 2.32 6.07 19.13
N PRO A 46 3.14 5.11 18.68
CA PRO A 46 2.67 3.83 18.16
C PRO A 46 1.62 3.19 19.09
N LEU A 47 0.60 2.53 18.52
CA LEU A 47 -0.43 1.84 19.33
C LEU A 47 0.19 0.77 20.25
N ALA A 48 1.32 0.19 19.86
CA ALA A 48 2.08 -0.76 20.66
C ALA A 48 2.80 -0.10 21.86
N SER A 49 3.02 1.21 21.85
CA SER A 49 3.67 1.95 22.94
C SER A 49 2.68 2.62 23.90
N LEU A 50 1.38 2.33 23.77
CA LEU A 50 0.34 2.85 24.66
C LEU A 50 0.61 2.42 26.11
N THR A 51 0.98 3.37 26.96
CA THR A 51 1.15 3.14 28.39
C THR A 51 -0.16 3.45 29.11
N VAL A 52 -0.95 2.41 29.39
CA VAL A 52 -2.18 2.55 30.18
C VAL A 52 -1.85 2.48 31.67
N ARG A 53 -2.13 3.56 32.40
CA ARG A 53 -2.08 3.57 33.87
C ARG A 53 -3.42 3.10 34.42
N ALA A 54 -3.41 2.05 35.22
CA ALA A 54 -4.62 1.42 35.73
C ALA A 54 -4.62 1.31 37.26
N GLY A 55 -4.14 2.34 37.94
CA GLY A 55 -3.95 2.32 39.40
C GLY A 55 -2.76 1.45 39.83
N THR A 56 -2.83 0.94 41.06
CA THR A 56 -1.80 0.03 41.60
C THR A 56 -1.98 -1.38 41.05
N ASP A 57 -0.93 -2.20 41.13
CA ASP A 57 -0.99 -3.61 40.69
C ASP A 57 -2.00 -4.45 41.50
N LYS A 58 -2.49 -3.92 42.63
CA LYS A 58 -3.55 -4.53 43.45
C LYS A 58 -4.96 -4.29 42.89
N PHE A 59 -5.13 -3.38 41.93
CA PHE A 59 -6.41 -3.17 41.25
C PHE A 59 -6.54 -4.09 40.03
N THR A 60 -6.96 -5.33 40.27
CA THR A 60 -7.08 -6.39 39.26
C THR A 60 -7.91 -5.99 38.05
N THR A 61 -9.04 -5.30 38.24
CA THR A 61 -9.89 -4.83 37.13
C THR A 61 -9.11 -3.85 36.23
N GLY A 62 -8.33 -2.95 36.82
CA GLY A 62 -7.47 -2.04 36.08
C GLY A 62 -6.39 -2.77 35.28
N VAL A 63 -5.72 -3.73 35.91
CA VAL A 63 -4.71 -4.57 35.23
C VAL A 63 -5.32 -5.32 34.04
N SER A 64 -6.50 -5.92 34.20
CA SER A 64 -7.19 -6.59 33.09
C SER A 64 -7.53 -5.65 31.93
N VAL A 65 -8.02 -4.44 32.24
CA VAL A 65 -8.30 -3.42 31.21
C VAL A 65 -7.02 -2.98 30.49
N LYS A 66 -5.94 -2.71 31.22
CA LYS A 66 -4.62 -2.39 30.66
C LYS A 66 -4.15 -3.46 29.68
N THR A 67 -4.19 -4.74 30.09
CA THR A 67 -3.79 -5.87 29.25
C THR A 67 -4.64 -5.95 27.98
N ARG A 68 -5.95 -5.75 28.09
CA ARG A 68 -6.87 -5.79 26.94
C ARG A 68 -6.59 -4.66 25.95
N ILE A 69 -6.35 -3.43 26.44
CA ILE A 69 -6.01 -2.29 25.59
C ILE A 69 -4.69 -2.52 24.86
N ALA A 70 -3.66 -3.01 25.56
CA ALA A 70 -2.37 -3.34 24.95
C ALA A 70 -2.52 -4.40 23.84
N ALA A 71 -3.28 -5.47 24.10
CA ALA A 71 -3.55 -6.51 23.12
C ALA A 71 -4.29 -5.96 21.88
N MET A 72 -5.28 -5.09 22.08
CA MET A 72 -5.99 -4.43 20.98
C MET A 72 -5.06 -3.51 20.17
N GLY A 73 -4.17 -2.76 20.82
CA GLY A 73 -3.17 -1.93 20.16
C GLY A 73 -2.23 -2.75 19.26
N THR A 74 -1.74 -3.88 19.76
CA THR A 74 -0.93 -4.83 18.98
C THR A 74 -1.69 -5.41 17.78
N GLN A 75 -2.95 -5.83 17.98
CA GLN A 75 -3.77 -6.36 16.88
C GLN A 75 -4.04 -5.30 15.80
N ALA A 76 -4.25 -4.04 16.19
CA ALA A 76 -4.40 -2.94 15.25
C ALA A 76 -3.11 -2.71 14.44
N ASP A 77 -1.94 -2.69 15.10
CA ASP A 77 -0.66 -2.52 14.39
C ASP A 77 -0.36 -3.68 13.42
N GLN A 78 -0.67 -4.92 13.80
CA GLN A 78 -0.56 -6.09 12.91
C GLN A 78 -1.45 -5.95 11.66
N ARG A 79 -2.70 -5.50 11.83
CA ARG A 79 -3.61 -5.27 10.70
C ARG A 79 -3.10 -4.17 9.78
N LEU A 80 -2.63 -3.05 10.33
CA LEU A 80 -2.06 -1.94 9.55
C LEU A 80 -0.80 -2.39 8.79
N THR A 81 0.04 -3.21 9.41
CA THR A 81 1.20 -3.83 8.74
C THR A 81 0.77 -4.71 7.57
N GLY A 82 -0.24 -5.56 7.76
CA GLY A 82 -0.80 -6.39 6.69
C GLY A 82 -1.38 -5.57 5.54
N TYR A 83 -2.06 -4.45 5.81
CA TYR A 83 -2.52 -3.54 4.75
C TYR A 83 -1.36 -2.90 3.99
N SER A 84 -0.32 -2.44 4.70
CA SER A 84 0.88 -1.86 4.07
C SER A 84 1.57 -2.86 3.13
N GLN A 85 1.68 -4.13 3.54
CA GLN A 85 2.19 -5.20 2.69
C GLN A 85 1.32 -5.44 1.45
N LYS A 86 -0.01 -5.58 1.62
CA LYS A 86 -0.94 -5.75 0.49
C LYS A 86 -0.83 -4.60 -0.51
N LEU A 87 -0.82 -3.35 -0.04
CA LEU A 87 -0.64 -2.17 -0.89
C LEU A 87 0.69 -2.20 -1.66
N SER A 88 1.79 -2.61 -0.99
CA SER A 88 3.09 -2.78 -1.63
C SER A 88 3.06 -3.83 -2.73
N THR A 89 2.51 -5.02 -2.45
CA THR A 89 2.42 -6.12 -3.42
C THR A 89 1.56 -5.75 -4.62
N THR A 90 0.40 -5.12 -4.42
CA THR A 90 -0.46 -4.65 -5.51
C THR A 90 0.25 -3.60 -6.35
N THR A 91 0.93 -2.64 -5.71
CA THR A 91 1.71 -1.60 -6.39
C THR A 91 2.80 -2.19 -7.29
N GLN A 92 3.56 -3.17 -6.79
CA GLN A 92 4.58 -3.88 -7.56
C GLN A 92 3.99 -4.71 -8.71
N GLY A 93 2.81 -5.30 -8.50
CA GLY A 93 2.08 -6.02 -9.55
C GLY A 93 1.69 -5.10 -10.70
N ILE A 94 1.17 -3.91 -10.39
CA ILE A 94 0.82 -2.89 -11.39
C ILE A 94 2.07 -2.42 -12.15
N SER A 95 3.19 -2.15 -11.45
CA SER A 95 4.46 -1.82 -12.12
C SER A 95 4.85 -2.86 -13.16
N ARG A 96 4.81 -4.15 -12.79
CA ARG A 96 5.17 -5.25 -13.70
C ARG A 96 4.27 -5.32 -14.92
N VAL A 97 2.97 -5.03 -14.77
CA VAL A 97 2.03 -5.00 -15.91
C VAL A 97 2.35 -3.85 -16.85
N ILE A 98 2.66 -2.66 -16.33
CA ILE A 98 3.06 -1.51 -17.12
C ILE A 98 4.37 -1.81 -17.87
N ASP A 99 5.40 -2.30 -17.18
CA ASP A 99 6.69 -2.62 -17.79
C ASP A 99 6.55 -3.68 -18.91
N SER A 100 5.71 -4.69 -18.67
CA SER A 100 5.41 -5.72 -19.68
C SER A 100 4.64 -5.15 -20.89
N SER A 101 3.75 -4.18 -20.67
CA SER A 101 3.02 -3.47 -21.72
C SER A 101 4.00 -2.69 -22.59
N ASP A 102 4.82 -1.84 -21.96
CA ASP A 102 5.86 -1.03 -22.60
C ASP A 102 6.80 -1.91 -23.46
N SER A 103 7.23 -3.05 -22.93
CA SER A 103 8.06 -4.01 -23.67
C SER A 103 7.33 -4.60 -24.89
N ALA A 104 6.06 -5.00 -24.74
CA ALA A 104 5.28 -5.56 -25.85
C ALA A 104 5.03 -4.52 -26.95
N GLU A 105 4.72 -3.26 -26.59
CA GLU A 105 4.53 -2.18 -27.56
C GLU A 105 5.83 -1.88 -28.34
N LYS A 106 6.98 -1.86 -27.67
CA LYS A 106 8.29 -1.70 -28.31
C LYS A 106 8.57 -2.84 -29.29
N THR A 107 8.38 -4.10 -28.89
CA THR A 107 8.57 -5.26 -29.77
C THR A 107 7.65 -5.20 -30.98
N ASN A 108 6.37 -4.88 -30.78
CA ASN A 108 5.41 -4.78 -31.89
C ASN A 108 5.77 -3.65 -32.87
N THR A 109 6.23 -2.51 -32.37
CA THR A 109 6.69 -1.39 -33.20
C THR A 109 7.93 -1.78 -34.02
N SER A 110 8.90 -2.45 -33.40
CA SER A 110 10.10 -2.94 -34.10
C SER A 110 9.76 -3.98 -35.19
N LEU A 111 8.85 -4.90 -34.92
CA LEU A 111 8.39 -5.89 -35.92
C LEU A 111 7.64 -5.24 -37.08
N ALA A 112 6.76 -4.27 -36.80
CA ALA A 112 6.04 -3.53 -37.83
C ALA A 112 6.99 -2.73 -38.75
N ASN A 113 7.98 -2.05 -38.16
CA ASN A 113 8.98 -1.28 -38.91
C ASN A 113 9.93 -2.19 -39.72
N GLY A 114 10.32 -3.35 -39.16
CA GLY A 114 11.14 -4.34 -39.87
C GLY A 114 10.42 -4.96 -41.07
N ALA A 115 9.09 -5.16 -40.96
CA ALA A 115 8.27 -5.68 -42.06
C ALA A 115 8.06 -4.65 -43.19
N GLN A 116 8.06 -3.34 -42.88
CA GLN A 116 7.96 -2.29 -43.91
C GLN A 116 9.25 -2.10 -44.72
N ASN A 117 10.41 -2.41 -44.14
CA ASN A 117 11.71 -2.21 -44.80
C ASN A 117 12.16 -3.41 -45.66
N ASN A 118 11.34 -4.45 -45.77
CA ASN A 118 11.63 -5.63 -46.58
C ASN A 118 10.35 -6.11 -47.30
N PRO A 119 9.78 -5.31 -48.23
CA PRO A 119 8.66 -5.78 -49.04
C PRO A 119 9.18 -6.87 -49.99
N SER A 120 8.63 -8.08 -49.86
CA SER A 120 8.82 -9.17 -50.83
C SER A 120 8.15 -8.85 -52.16
#